data_AF-A0A9P8DHU6-F1
#
_entry.id   AF-A0A9P8DHU6-F1
#
_cell.length_a   1.000
_cell.length_b   1.000
_cell.length_c   1.000
_cell.angle_alpha   90.00
_cell.angle_beta   90.00
_cell.angle_gamma   90.00
#
_symmetry.space_group_name_H-M   'P 1'
#
loop_
_entity.id
_entity.type
_entity.pdbx_description
1 polymer ?
#
loop_
_entity_poly.entity_id
_entity_poly.type
_entity_poly.pdbx_seq_one_letter_code
_entity_poly.pdbx_strand_id
1 'polypeptide(L)'
;MNSPPYKWTTTRALELLKNDSISVEAYAQSLLGRIQERDRATKAWAYLGKSLKEMEETIVHLNHMAHGEQDPELVLSQARLLDNVPIAERGPLHGLAVGIKDMMATKDTPTEYGSRIYGGHQPSADSHAVSILRAAGALIFGSQHTQITFP
;
A
#
# COMPACT_ATOMS: atom_id res chain seq x y z
N MET A 1 16.44 -12.82 -21.10
CA MET A 1 15.07 -13.04 -20.57
C MET A 1 14.74 -11.84 -19.70
N ASN A 2 13.65 -11.10 -20.00
CA ASN A 2 13.28 -9.93 -19.20
C ASN A 2 12.90 -10.37 -17.77
N SER A 3 13.56 -9.78 -16.77
CA SER A 3 13.23 -10.00 -15.36
C SER A 3 11.77 -9.59 -15.08
N PRO A 4 11.04 -10.31 -14.20
CA PRO A 4 9.67 -9.93 -13.83
C PRO A 4 9.63 -8.57 -13.10
N PRO A 5 8.51 -7.82 -13.16
CA PRO A 5 8.43 -6.44 -12.64
C PRO A 5 8.82 -6.28 -11.16
N TYR A 6 8.47 -7.22 -10.29
CA TYR A 6 8.87 -7.18 -8.87
C TYR A 6 10.38 -7.26 -8.62
N LYS A 7 11.20 -7.61 -9.62
CA LYS A 7 12.68 -7.64 -9.54
C LYS A 7 13.35 -6.38 -10.09
N TRP A 8 12.58 -5.45 -10.65
CA TRP A 8 13.17 -4.23 -11.20
C TRP A 8 13.65 -3.28 -10.12
N THR A 9 14.67 -2.49 -10.45
CA THR A 9 15.04 -1.35 -9.63
C THR A 9 13.97 -0.27 -9.72
N THR A 10 13.89 0.58 -8.70
CA THR A 10 12.95 1.71 -8.66
C THR A 10 13.05 2.58 -9.91
N THR A 11 14.27 2.91 -10.34
CA THR A 11 14.50 3.74 -11.53
C THR A 11 13.96 3.09 -12.79
N ARG A 12 14.15 1.76 -12.94
CA ARG A 12 13.66 1.03 -14.12
C ARG A 12 12.14 0.93 -14.14
N ALA A 13 11.52 0.64 -12.99
CA ALA A 13 10.06 0.62 -12.88
C ALA A 13 9.49 2.00 -13.22
N LEU A 14 10.07 3.07 -12.67
CA LEU A 14 9.61 4.44 -12.93
C LEU A 14 9.75 4.86 -14.39
N GLU A 15 10.83 4.48 -15.06
CA GLU A 15 11.02 4.72 -16.49
C GLU A 15 9.92 4.05 -17.32
N LEU A 16 9.62 2.78 -17.01
CA LEU A 16 8.62 1.97 -17.73
C LEU A 16 7.17 2.41 -17.46
N LEU A 17 6.89 2.95 -16.28
CA LEU A 17 5.60 3.53 -15.93
C LEU A 17 5.40 4.90 -16.61
N LYS A 18 6.47 5.71 -16.70
CA LYS A 18 6.41 7.03 -17.33
C LYS A 18 6.18 6.98 -18.83
N ASN A 19 6.66 5.94 -19.50
CA ASN A 19 6.53 5.78 -20.95
C ASN A 19 5.39 4.81 -21.35
N ASP A 20 4.49 4.46 -20.41
CA ASP A 20 3.38 3.52 -20.60
C ASP A 20 3.79 2.15 -21.19
N SER A 21 5.05 1.73 -21.01
CA SER A 21 5.50 0.38 -21.40
C SER A 21 4.94 -0.72 -20.49
N ILE A 22 4.47 -0.34 -19.30
CA ILE A 22 3.73 -1.20 -18.37
C ILE A 22 2.66 -0.37 -17.66
N SER A 23 1.50 -0.96 -17.41
CA SER A 23 0.48 -0.33 -16.57
C SER A 23 0.85 -0.41 -15.09
N VAL A 24 0.36 0.55 -14.31
CA VAL A 24 0.43 0.54 -12.85
C VAL A 24 -0.22 -0.72 -12.30
N GLU A 25 -1.35 -1.15 -12.87
CA GLU A 25 -2.02 -2.39 -12.48
C GLU A 25 -1.13 -3.62 -12.68
N ALA A 26 -0.52 -3.79 -13.86
CA ALA A 26 0.34 -4.95 -14.14
C ALA A 26 1.58 -4.97 -13.23
N TYR A 27 2.13 -3.80 -12.92
CA TYR A 27 3.20 -3.66 -11.95
C TYR A 27 2.75 -4.07 -10.53
N ALA A 28 1.60 -3.57 -10.09
CA ALA A 28 1.02 -3.91 -8.77
C ALA A 28 0.71 -5.40 -8.64
N GLN A 29 0.13 -6.04 -9.66
CA GLN A 29 -0.12 -7.48 -9.69
C GLN A 29 1.17 -8.28 -9.49
N SER A 30 2.27 -7.85 -10.13
CA SER A 30 3.57 -8.50 -9.99
C SER A 30 4.10 -8.44 -8.55
N LEU A 31 3.93 -7.29 -7.89
CA LEU A 31 4.32 -7.10 -6.49
C LEU A 31 3.45 -7.90 -5.53
N LEU A 32 2.13 -7.90 -5.73
CA LEU A 32 1.18 -8.68 -4.93
C LEU A 32 1.47 -10.18 -5.00
N GLY A 33 1.72 -10.71 -6.21
CA GLY A 33 2.12 -12.10 -6.39
C GLY A 33 3.38 -12.45 -5.59
N ARG A 34 4.35 -11.54 -5.56
CA ARG A 34 5.57 -11.73 -4.77
C ARG A 34 5.34 -11.68 -3.26
N ILE A 35 4.45 -10.81 -2.80
CA ILE A 35 4.05 -10.74 -1.39
C ILE A 35 3.38 -12.06 -0.99
N GLN A 36 2.41 -12.53 -1.77
CA GLN A 36 1.69 -13.78 -1.50
C GLN A 36 2.62 -15.00 -1.41
N GLU A 37 3.65 -15.07 -2.25
CA GLU A 37 4.68 -16.12 -2.18
C GLU A 37 5.49 -16.09 -0.87
N ARG A 38 5.74 -14.92 -0.30
CA ARG A 38 6.68 -14.73 0.83
C ARG A 38 6.03 -14.44 2.16
N ASP A 39 4.75 -14.05 2.19
CA ASP A 39 4.15 -13.49 3.39
C ASP A 39 4.10 -14.50 4.56
N ARG A 40 3.94 -15.80 4.24
CA ARG A 40 4.07 -16.90 5.22
C ARG A 40 5.39 -16.88 6.01
N ALA A 41 6.47 -16.40 5.41
CA ALA A 41 7.78 -16.33 6.04
C ALA A 41 8.08 -14.94 6.66
N THR A 42 7.57 -13.85 6.07
CA THR A 42 7.96 -12.49 6.45
C THR A 42 6.99 -11.78 7.38
N LYS A 43 5.68 -12.07 7.31
CA LYS A 43 4.62 -11.38 8.08
C LYS A 43 4.82 -9.86 8.14
N ALA A 44 5.25 -9.27 7.02
CA ALA A 44 5.77 -7.91 6.99
C ALA A 44 4.67 -6.85 6.82
N TRP A 45 3.52 -7.25 6.29
CA TRP A 45 2.41 -6.35 5.99
C TRP A 45 1.34 -6.45 7.07
N ALA A 46 1.01 -5.29 7.66
CA ALA A 46 -0.08 -5.18 8.62
C ALA A 46 -1.42 -4.97 7.88
N TYR A 47 -1.42 -4.15 6.83
CA TYR A 47 -2.61 -3.83 6.02
C TYR A 47 -2.23 -3.67 4.53
N LEU A 48 -3.00 -4.27 3.62
CA LEU A 48 -2.89 -4.07 2.17
C LEU A 48 -4.19 -3.44 1.67
N GLY A 49 -4.15 -2.14 1.34
CA GLY A 49 -5.32 -1.36 0.92
C GLY A 49 -6.42 -1.21 1.99
N LYS A 50 -7.19 -0.12 1.94
CA LYS A 50 -8.52 -0.06 2.56
C LYS A 50 -9.40 0.92 1.76
N SER A 51 -10.67 0.56 1.58
CA SER A 51 -11.73 1.42 1.06
C SER A 51 -12.62 1.85 2.22
N LEU A 52 -12.98 3.13 2.26
CA LEU A 52 -13.88 3.70 3.27
C LEU A 52 -15.33 3.16 3.18
N LYS A 53 -15.68 2.34 2.18
CA LYS A 53 -17.06 1.88 1.95
C LYS A 53 -17.56 0.75 2.87
N GLU A 54 -16.70 0.09 3.64
CA GLU A 54 -17.11 -1.10 4.44
C GLU A 54 -17.22 -0.83 5.95
N MET A 55 -17.13 0.44 6.37
CA MET A 55 -17.22 0.80 7.79
C MET A 55 -18.65 0.86 8.34
N GLU A 56 -19.69 0.74 7.51
CA GLU A 56 -21.09 0.74 7.98
C GLU A 56 -21.63 -0.66 8.31
N GLU A 57 -20.98 -1.76 7.91
CA GLU A 57 -21.50 -3.12 8.16
C GLU A 57 -20.74 -3.92 9.25
N THR A 58 -19.53 -3.52 9.63
CA THR A 58 -18.69 -4.29 10.58
C THR A 58 -18.67 -3.68 11.99
N ILE A 59 -19.84 -3.45 12.60
CA ILE A 59 -19.94 -3.09 14.05
C ILE A 59 -20.21 -4.31 14.94
N VAL A 60 -20.38 -5.53 14.40
CA VAL A 60 -20.87 -6.68 15.20
C VAL A 60 -19.80 -7.71 15.61
N HIS A 61 -18.49 -7.53 15.39
CA HIS A 61 -17.49 -8.52 15.87
C HIS A 61 -16.19 -7.93 16.46
N LEU A 62 -16.31 -7.32 17.64
CA LEU A 62 -15.19 -6.93 18.50
C LEU A 62 -14.58 -8.14 19.24
N ASN A 63 -13.51 -8.77 18.74
CA ASN A 63 -12.39 -9.30 19.58
C ASN A 63 -11.38 -10.26 18.89
N HIS A 64 -11.39 -10.44 17.56
CA HIS A 64 -10.45 -11.41 16.94
C HIS A 64 -9.55 -10.87 15.81
N MET A 65 -9.49 -9.56 15.54
CA MET A 65 -8.68 -9.01 14.45
C MET A 65 -7.34 -8.46 14.95
N ALA A 66 -6.39 -9.35 15.26
CA ALA A 66 -4.98 -8.98 15.48
C ALA A 66 -4.13 -9.06 14.18
N HIS A 67 -4.77 -9.31 13.03
CA HIS A 67 -4.13 -9.38 11.73
C HIS A 67 -5.02 -8.62 10.74
N GLY A 68 -4.55 -7.45 10.27
CA GLY A 68 -5.29 -6.63 9.33
C GLY A 68 -5.63 -7.41 8.06
N GLU A 69 -6.85 -7.20 7.56
CA GLU A 69 -7.32 -7.85 6.34
C GLU A 69 -6.49 -7.36 5.16
N GLN A 70 -5.87 -8.31 4.46
CA GLN A 70 -5.14 -8.03 3.23
C GLN A 70 -6.15 -8.09 2.08
N ASP A 71 -6.48 -6.94 1.48
CA ASP A 71 -7.33 -6.89 0.30
C ASP A 71 -6.54 -6.38 -0.92
N PRO A 72 -6.00 -7.31 -1.74
CA PRO A 72 -5.29 -6.99 -2.97
C PRO A 72 -6.12 -6.15 -3.95
N GLU A 73 -7.44 -6.31 -3.99
CA GLU A 73 -8.31 -5.62 -4.97
C GLU A 73 -8.30 -4.11 -4.76
N LEU A 74 -8.07 -3.65 -3.53
CA LEU A 74 -8.01 -2.23 -3.24
C LEU A 74 -6.76 -1.58 -3.83
N VAL A 75 -5.62 -2.25 -3.72
CA VAL A 75 -4.38 -1.80 -4.36
C VAL A 75 -4.53 -1.80 -5.87
N LEU A 76 -5.19 -2.83 -6.43
CA LEU A 76 -5.45 -2.93 -7.87
C LEU A 76 -6.43 -1.85 -8.36
N SER A 77 -7.46 -1.53 -7.57
CA SER A 77 -8.40 -0.45 -7.90
C SER A 77 -7.69 0.91 -7.94
N GLN A 78 -6.81 1.19 -6.98
CA GLN A 78 -6.01 2.41 -6.97
C GLN A 78 -5.02 2.43 -8.15
N ALA A 79 -4.43 1.30 -8.49
CA ALA A 79 -3.55 1.17 -9.65
C ALA A 79 -4.30 1.49 -10.96
N ARG A 80 -5.51 0.95 -11.15
CA ARG A 80 -6.38 1.27 -12.29
C ARG A 80 -6.75 2.75 -12.36
N LEU A 81 -7.00 3.39 -11.22
CA LEU A 81 -7.24 4.84 -11.20
C LEU A 81 -6.01 5.62 -11.67
N LEU A 82 -4.81 5.22 -11.25
CA LEU A 82 -3.55 5.83 -11.70
C LEU A 82 -3.28 5.60 -13.18
N ASP A 83 -3.66 4.45 -13.74
CA ASP A 83 -3.54 4.17 -15.18
C ASP A 83 -4.38 5.14 -16.03
N ASN A 84 -5.53 5.60 -15.51
CA ASN A 84 -6.42 6.53 -16.19
C ASN A 84 -5.98 8.01 -16.10
N VAL A 85 -4.94 8.34 -15.32
CA VAL A 85 -4.45 9.72 -15.20
C VAL A 85 -3.69 10.13 -16.47
N PRO A 86 -4.05 11.24 -17.13
CA PRO A 86 -3.36 11.75 -18.31
C PRO A 86 -1.88 12.04 -18.03
N ILE A 87 -0.98 11.76 -18.97
CA ILE A 87 0.48 11.95 -18.81
C ILE A 87 0.84 13.36 -18.32
N ALA A 88 0.12 14.38 -18.78
CA ALA A 88 0.34 15.77 -18.38
C ALA A 88 0.07 16.07 -16.90
N GLU A 89 -0.74 15.23 -16.23
CA GLU A 89 -1.13 15.37 -14.83
C GLU A 89 -0.36 14.42 -13.90
N ARG A 90 0.50 13.56 -14.47
CA ARG A 90 1.27 12.57 -13.72
C ARG A 90 2.41 13.23 -12.96
N GLY A 91 2.49 12.96 -11.66
CA GLY A 91 3.58 13.39 -10.81
C GLY A 91 4.90 12.61 -11.06
N PRO A 92 6.01 13.04 -10.43
CA PRO A 92 7.33 12.46 -10.67
C PRO A 92 7.47 10.99 -10.24
N LEU A 93 6.59 10.49 -9.38
CA LEU A 93 6.55 9.12 -8.87
C LEU A 93 5.29 8.36 -9.32
N HIS A 94 4.64 8.81 -10.41
CA HIS A 94 3.38 8.23 -10.87
C HIS A 94 3.42 6.71 -11.00
N GLY A 95 2.52 6.02 -10.31
CA GLY A 95 2.39 4.57 -10.36
C GLY A 95 3.45 3.77 -9.60
N LEU A 96 4.46 4.44 -9.03
CA LEU A 96 5.50 3.76 -8.26
C LEU A 96 4.93 3.29 -6.92
N ALA A 97 5.07 1.99 -6.63
CA ALA A 97 4.60 1.38 -5.41
C ALA A 97 5.47 1.76 -4.21
N VAL A 98 4.85 2.22 -3.14
CA VAL A 98 5.52 2.58 -1.88
C VAL A 98 4.81 1.90 -0.71
N GLY A 99 5.57 1.12 0.06
CA GLY A 99 5.12 0.60 1.36
C GLY A 99 5.35 1.64 2.45
N ILE A 100 4.33 1.89 3.27
CA ILE A 100 4.40 2.87 4.36
C ILE A 100 4.68 2.13 5.66
N LYS A 101 5.63 2.60 6.45
CA LYS A 101 5.89 2.01 7.77
C LYS A 101 4.72 2.32 8.71
N ASP A 102 4.28 1.36 9.51
CA ASP A 102 3.24 1.50 10.55
C ASP A 102 3.73 2.32 11.76
N MET A 103 4.23 3.51 11.46
CA MET A 103 4.51 4.64 12.35
C MET A 103 4.15 5.97 11.66
N MET A 104 3.85 5.93 10.35
CA MET A 104 3.42 7.08 9.57
C MET A 104 1.90 7.03 9.42
N ALA A 105 1.24 8.07 9.92
CA ALA A 105 -0.21 8.21 9.77
C ALA A 105 -0.61 8.13 8.30
N THR A 106 -1.57 7.25 8.02
CA THR A 106 -2.20 7.08 6.72
C THR A 106 -3.71 7.11 6.95
N LYS A 107 -4.42 8.05 6.32
CA LYS A 107 -5.85 8.26 6.58
C LYS A 107 -6.72 7.07 6.16
N ASP A 108 -6.20 6.23 5.25
CA ASP A 108 -6.93 5.13 4.66
C ASP A 108 -6.67 3.80 5.39
N THR A 109 -5.61 3.68 6.20
CA THR A 109 -5.27 2.43 6.91
C THR A 109 -5.01 2.68 8.40
N PRO A 110 -5.38 1.77 9.32
CA PRO A 110 -5.01 1.91 10.71
C PRO A 110 -3.51 2.09 10.88
N THR A 111 -3.13 2.91 11.85
CA THR A 111 -1.73 3.13 12.25
C THR A 111 -1.59 2.77 13.72
N GLU A 112 -0.98 1.62 14.01
CA GLU A 112 -1.00 1.03 15.37
C GLU A 112 0.32 1.22 16.12
N TYR A 113 1.32 1.84 15.49
CA TYR A 113 2.62 2.16 16.08
C TYR A 113 3.32 0.93 16.72
N GLY A 114 2.94 -0.28 16.29
CA GLY A 114 3.43 -1.52 16.89
C GLY A 114 3.02 -1.76 18.34
N SER A 115 1.95 -1.12 18.83
CA SER A 115 1.52 -1.24 20.23
C SER A 115 0.02 -1.48 20.35
N ARG A 116 -0.36 -2.41 21.23
CA ARG A 116 -1.75 -2.80 21.49
C ARG A 116 -2.63 -1.65 21.97
N ILE A 117 -2.06 -0.62 22.60
CA ILE A 117 -2.82 0.55 23.06
C ILE A 117 -3.34 1.41 21.90
N TYR A 118 -2.78 1.24 20.70
CA TYR A 118 -3.22 1.91 19.48
C TYR A 118 -3.89 0.94 18.49
N GLY A 119 -4.32 -0.25 18.96
CA GLY A 119 -5.02 -1.21 18.11
C GLY A 119 -6.26 -0.58 17.46
N GLY A 120 -6.34 -0.63 16.14
CA GLY A 120 -7.43 -0.01 15.38
C GLY A 120 -7.43 1.54 15.35
N HIS A 121 -6.33 2.20 15.75
CA HIS A 121 -6.24 3.66 15.64
C HIS A 121 -6.28 4.09 14.18
N GLN A 122 -7.33 4.83 13.79
CA GLN A 122 -7.51 5.38 12.45
C GLN A 122 -7.15 6.88 12.44
N PRO A 123 -6.03 7.29 11.82
CA PRO A 123 -5.69 8.70 11.71
C PRO A 123 -6.72 9.47 10.87
N SER A 124 -7.00 10.71 11.25
CA SER A 124 -7.89 11.60 10.50
C SER A 124 -7.25 12.19 9.24
N ALA A 125 -5.92 12.16 9.15
CA ALA A 125 -5.15 12.72 8.05
C ALA A 125 -3.89 11.90 7.78
N ASP A 126 -3.40 12.00 6.54
CA ASP A 126 -2.10 11.49 6.16
C ASP A 126 -0.98 12.29 6.84
N SER A 127 0.12 11.63 7.18
CA SER A 127 1.36 12.32 7.52
C SER A 127 1.85 13.17 6.34
N HIS A 128 2.66 14.20 6.60
CA HIS A 128 3.19 15.07 5.54
C HIS A 128 3.95 14.28 4.48
N ALA A 129 4.75 13.27 4.89
CA ALA A 129 5.47 12.41 3.96
C ALA A 129 4.53 11.62 3.04
N VAL A 130 3.48 11.00 3.60
CA VAL A 130 2.46 10.27 2.81
C VAL A 130 1.71 11.22 1.88
N SER A 131 1.38 12.42 2.35
CA SER A 131 0.71 13.44 1.53
C SER A 131 1.56 13.86 0.32
N ILE A 132 2.87 14.06 0.51
CA ILE A 132 3.80 14.38 -0.58
C ILE A 132 3.91 13.20 -1.57
N LEU A 133 3.98 11.96 -1.09
CA LEU A 133 4.03 10.78 -1.96
C LEU A 133 2.77 10.65 -2.82
N ARG A 134 1.59 10.85 -2.21
CA ARG A 134 0.31 10.85 -2.94
C ARG A 134 0.27 11.97 -3.99
N ALA A 135 0.67 13.19 -3.62
CA ALA A 135 0.74 14.32 -4.54
C ALA A 135 1.73 14.08 -5.69
N ALA A 136 2.79 13.29 -5.44
CA ALA A 136 3.75 12.88 -6.47
C ALA A 136 3.24 11.75 -7.39
N GLY A 137 2.02 11.24 -7.17
CA GLY A 137 1.40 10.17 -7.96
C GLY A 137 1.77 8.74 -7.51
N ALA A 138 2.40 8.57 -6.35
CA ALA A 138 2.82 7.25 -5.89
C ALA A 138 1.61 6.35 -5.56
N LEU A 139 1.75 5.06 -5.84
CA LEU A 139 0.81 4.02 -5.42
C LEU A 139 1.15 3.62 -3.98
N ILE A 140 0.31 4.03 -3.03
CA ILE A 140 0.44 3.64 -1.62
C ILE A 140 -0.02 2.19 -1.49
N PHE A 141 0.93 1.27 -1.30
CA PHE A 141 0.70 -0.16 -1.45
C PHE A 141 0.09 -0.83 -0.20
N GLY A 142 0.29 -0.22 0.96
CA GLY A 142 -0.14 -0.75 2.25
C GLY A 142 0.78 -0.30 3.39
N SER A 143 0.44 -0.71 4.61
CA SER A 143 1.25 -0.43 5.79
C SER A 143 2.00 -1.67 6.27
N GLN A 144 3.25 -1.46 6.68
CA GLN A 144 4.17 -2.50 7.11
C GLN A 144 4.27 -2.55 8.62
N HIS A 145 4.08 -3.75 9.19
CA HIS A 145 4.05 -3.96 10.64
C HIS A 145 5.33 -3.48 11.31
N THR A 146 5.17 -2.93 12.50
CA THR A 146 6.27 -2.61 13.42
C THR A 146 6.07 -3.45 14.66
N GLN A 147 7.00 -4.36 14.98
CA GLN A 147 6.97 -5.06 16.26
C GLN A 147 7.92 -4.35 17.22
N ILE A 148 7.38 -3.78 18.31
CA ILE A 148 8.18 -3.32 19.43
C ILE A 148 8.19 -4.44 20.47
N THR A 149 9.31 -5.17 20.55
CA THR A 149 9.53 -6.17 21.60
C THR A 149 10.23 -5.49 22.77
N PHE A 150 9.59 -5.48 23.94
CA PHE A 150 10.29 -5.19 25.20
C PHE A 150 10.92 -6.49 25.73
N PRO A 151 12.15 -6.45 26.26
CA PRO A 151 12.82 -7.62 26.84
C PRO A 151 12.12 -8.15 28.10
#